data_AF-A0A918I0J3-F1
#
_entry.id   AF-A0A918I0J3-F1
#
_cell.length_a   1.000
_cell.length_b   1.000
_cell.length_c   1.000
_cell.angle_alpha   90.00
_cell.angle_beta   90.00
_cell.angle_gamma   90.00
#
_symmetry.space_group_name_H-M   'P 1'
#
loop_
_entity.id
_entity.type
_entity.pdbx_description
1 polymer ?
#
loop_
_entity_poly.entity_id
_entity_poly.type
_entity_poly.pdbx_seq_one_letter_code
_entity_poly.pdbx_strand_id
1 'polypeptide(L)' 'MRFEILRLDDVDGTPVDSTVVDAASVNGIVQQAASIGQRIWIRPAATTAS' A
#
# COMPACT_ATOMS: atom_id res chain seq x y z
N MET A 1 7.04 -2.13 13.05
CA MET A 1 6.46 -0.96 12.37
C MET A 1 5.56 -1.47 11.26
N ARG A 2 4.37 -0.90 11.12
CA ARG A 2 3.36 -1.31 10.14
C ARG A 2 3.15 -0.24 9.09
N PHE A 3 2.82 -0.66 7.89
CA PHE A 3 2.55 0.21 6.74
C PHE A 3 1.18 -0.11 6.19
N GLU A 4 0.44 0.92 5.84
CA GLU A 4 -0.78 0.79 5.06
C GLU A 4 -0.44 1.01 3.58
N ILE A 5 -0.88 0.07 2.76
CA ILE A 5 -0.75 0.10 1.31
C ILE A 5 -2.14 0.27 0.72
N LEU A 6 -2.35 1.41 0.07
CA LEU A 6 -3.55 1.74 -0.67
C LEU A 6 -3.34 1.35 -2.12
N ARG A 7 -4.24 0.52 -2.66
CA ARG A 7 -4.33 0.30 -4.11
C ARG A 7 -5.18 1.40 -4.69
N LEU A 8 -4.69 2.03 -5.76
CA LEU A 8 -5.36 3.14 -6.40
C LEU A 8 -5.94 2.69 -7.75
N ASP A 9 -7.08 3.24 -8.11
CA ASP A 9 -7.61 3.15 -9.47
C ASP A 9 -6.64 3.84 -10.45
N ASP A 10 -6.49 3.27 -11.64
CA ASP A 10 -5.53 3.77 -12.64
C ASP A 10 -6.05 5.01 -13.38
N VAL A 11 -7.37 5.23 -13.43
CA VAL A 11 -8.01 6.34 -14.14
C VAL A 11 -7.98 7.61 -13.30
N ASP A 12 -8.44 7.55 -12.05
CA ASP A 12 -8.62 8.74 -11.21
C ASP A 12 -7.76 8.76 -9.94
N GLY A 13 -7.02 7.68 -9.65
CA GLY A 13 -6.16 7.59 -8.48
C GLY A 13 -6.92 7.45 -7.16
N THR A 14 -8.22 7.15 -7.20
CA THR A 14 -9.02 6.93 -5.99
C THR A 14 -8.61 5.63 -5.29
N PRO A 15 -8.63 5.57 -3.95
CA PRO A 15 -8.34 4.33 -3.25
C PRO A 15 -9.46 3.31 -3.47
N VAL A 16 -9.11 2.16 -4.04
CA VAL A 16 -10.05 1.05 -4.26
C VAL A 16 -9.96 -0.01 -3.16
N ASP A 17 -8.79 -0.11 -2.51
CA ASP A 17 -8.55 -1.07 -1.44
C ASP A 17 -7.39 -0.64 -0.55
N SER A 18 -7.36 -1.14 0.68
CA SER A 18 -6.30 -0.87 1.66
C SER A 18 -5.90 -2.13 2.40
N THR A 19 -4.62 -2.29 2.67
CA THR A 19 -4.11 -3.41 3.47
C THR A 19 -2.96 -2.93 4.36
N VAL A 20 -2.97 -3.35 5.62
CA VAL A 20 -1.90 -3.06 6.58
C VAL A 20 -0.96 -4.25 6.67
N VAL A 21 0.33 -4.03 6.44
CA VAL A 21 1.38 -5.05 6.47
C VAL A 21 2.54 -4.65 7.38
N ASP A 22 3.34 -5.64 7.76
CA ASP A 22 4.63 -5.41 8.40
C ASP A 22 5.68 -4.89 7.40
N ALA A 23 6.67 -4.19 7.93
CA ALA A 23 7.78 -3.61 7.15
C ALA A 23 8.49 -4.64 6.26
N ALA A 24 8.63 -5.88 6.72
CA ALA A 24 9.30 -6.95 5.96
C ALA A 24 8.58 -7.31 4.65
N SER A 25 7.25 -7.12 4.58
CA SER A 25 6.45 -7.48 3.41
C SER A 25 6.39 -6.37 2.35
N VAL A 26 6.77 -5.13 2.69
CA VAL A 26 6.60 -3.96 1.81
C VAL A 26 7.32 -4.12 0.49
N ASN A 27 8.57 -4.62 0.51
CA ASN A 27 9.38 -4.78 -0.70
C ASN A 27 8.74 -5.75 -1.70
N GLY A 28 8.19 -6.88 -1.23
CA GLY A 28 7.52 -7.86 -2.09
C GLY A 28 6.27 -7.27 -2.75
N ILE A 29 5.51 -6.46 -2.02
CA ILE A 29 4.30 -5.82 -2.53
C ILE A 29 4.64 -4.75 -3.57
N VAL A 30 5.69 -3.95 -3.35
CA VAL A 30 6.17 -2.97 -4.34
C VAL A 30 6.61 -3.67 -5.62
N GLN A 31 7.38 -4.74 -5.52
CA GLN A 31 7.83 -5.50 -6.70
C GLN A 31 6.66 -6.11 -7.47
N GLN A 32 5.68 -6.68 -6.75
CA GLN A 32 4.47 -7.22 -7.38
C GLN A 32 3.64 -6.13 -8.06
N ALA A 33 3.46 -4.97 -7.42
CA ALA A 33 2.73 -3.86 -8.01
C ALA A 33 3.44 -3.36 -9.27
N ALA A 34 4.77 -3.22 -9.22
CA ALA A 34 5.58 -2.80 -10.36
C ALA A 34 5.52 -3.80 -11.53
N SER A 35 5.42 -5.10 -11.27
CA SER A 35 5.39 -6.12 -12.34
C SER A 35 4.12 -6.10 -13.19
N ILE A 36 3.02 -5.54 -12.66
CA ILE A 36 1.73 -5.41 -13.35
C ILE A 36 1.33 -3.95 -13.62
N GLY A 37 2.18 -2.99 -13.28
CA GLY A 37 1.88 -1.55 -13.40
C GLY A 37 0.80 -1.06 -12.44
N GLN A 38 0.58 -1.74 -11.31
CA GLN A 38 -0.44 -1.34 -10.33
C GLN A 38 0.00 -0.09 -9.57
N ARG A 39 -0.87 0.92 -9.54
CA ARG A 39 -0.66 2.14 -8.77
C ARG A 39 -0.95 1.90 -7.29
N ILE A 40 0.05 2.17 -6.45
CA ILE A 40 -0.07 2.03 -4.99
C ILE A 40 0.43 3.28 -4.26
N TRP A 41 -0.16 3.57 -3.10
CA TRP A 41 0.35 4.56 -2.15
C TRP A 41 0.67 3.86 -0.83
N ILE A 42 1.89 4.04 -0.34
CA ILE A 42 2.39 3.45 0.91
C ILE A 42 2.54 4.57 1.94
N ARG A 43 1.97 4.35 3.14
CA ARG A 43 2.13 5.25 4.29
C ARG A 43 2.37 4.45 5.56
N PRO A 44 3.02 5.01 6.60
CA PRO A 44 3.01 4.39 7.92
C PRO A 44 1.55 4.18 8.34
N ALA A 45 1.20 2.98 8.77
CA ALA A 45 -0.11 2.77 9.37
C ALA A 45 -0.15 3.60 10.65
N ALA A 46 -1.16 4.46 10.79
CA ALA A 46 -1.32 5.22 12.03
C ALA A 46 -1.26 4.23 13.19
N THR A 47 -0.31 4.45 14.10
CA THR A 47 -0.45 3.87 15.42
C THR A 47 -1.65 4.62 15.96
N THR A 48 -2.81 3.99 16.10
CA THR A 48 -3.88 4.57 16.90
C THR A 48 -3.24 4.88 18.24
N ALA A 49 -2.91 6.15 18.46
CA ALA A 49 -2.53 6.64 19.75
C ALA A 49 -3.81 6.53 20.57
N SER A 50 -3.91 5.46 21.34
CA SER A 50 -4.92 5.30 22.37
C SER A 50 -4.71 6.34 23.47
#